data_AF-A0A1A9WT65-F1
#
_entry.id   AF-A0A1A9WT65-F1
#
_cell.length_a   1.000
_cell.length_b   1.000
_cell.length_c   1.000
_cell.angle_alpha   90.00
_cell.angle_beta   90.00
_cell.angle_gamma   90.00
#
_symmetry.space_group_name_H-M   'P 1'
#
loop_
_entity.id
_entity.type
_entity.pdbx_description
1 polymer ?
#
loop_
_entity_poly.entity_id
_entity_poly.type
_entity_poly.pdbx_seq_one_letter_code
_entity_poly.pdbx_strand_id
1 'polypeptide(L)'
;MSVTDFIKGLPVIDVQNFSQFDTEQALHTSRKRPSVYLPTEDYSSEQHIIMDKRLVLLLYLTQQWDKKTLPRKYDDASEGVTTGTTTTNGVVNCYKKHPRSEVEKTHFHG
;
A
#
# COMPACT_ATOMS: atom_id res chain seq x y z
N MET A 1 -21.99 19.32 -30.59
CA MET A 1 -22.42 18.06 -29.94
C MET A 1 -23.47 18.40 -28.91
N SER A 2 -24.63 17.75 -28.93
CA SER A 2 -25.67 17.98 -27.92
C SER A 2 -25.40 17.16 -26.65
N VAL A 3 -25.95 17.58 -25.50
CA VAL A 3 -25.88 16.80 -24.25
C VAL A 3 -26.50 15.41 -24.44
N THR A 4 -27.57 15.31 -25.22
CA THR A 4 -28.23 14.05 -25.55
C THR A 4 -27.30 13.10 -26.31
N ASP A 5 -26.48 13.60 -27.22
CA ASP A 5 -25.51 12.77 -27.95
C ASP A 5 -24.36 12.32 -27.06
N PHE A 6 -23.97 13.15 -26.09
CA PHE A 6 -22.93 12.84 -25.11
C PHE A 6 -23.32 11.71 -24.15
N ILE A 7 -24.61 11.60 -23.79
CA ILE A 7 -25.12 10.58 -22.87
C ILE A 7 -25.66 9.31 -23.55
N LYS A 8 -25.55 9.20 -24.88
CA LYS A 8 -25.89 7.96 -25.59
C LYS A 8 -24.85 6.88 -25.32
N GLY A 9 -25.30 5.63 -25.19
CA GLY A 9 -24.41 4.47 -25.06
C GLY A 9 -23.83 4.25 -23.66
N LEU A 10 -24.47 4.78 -22.61
CA LEU A 10 -24.08 4.45 -21.23
C LEU A 10 -24.18 2.93 -20.98
N PRO A 11 -23.34 2.35 -20.10
CA PRO A 11 -23.38 0.93 -19.80
C PRO A 11 -24.74 0.46 -19.30
N VAL A 12 -25.21 -0.67 -19.83
CA VAL A 12 -26.43 -1.34 -19.41
C VAL A 12 -26.07 -2.73 -18.91
N ILE A 13 -26.19 -2.94 -17.59
CA ILE A 13 -25.98 -4.27 -16.97
C ILE A 13 -27.20 -5.15 -17.24
N ASP A 14 -28.40 -4.59 -17.08
CA ASP A 14 -29.68 -5.22 -17.43
C ASP A 14 -30.69 -4.12 -17.84
N VAL A 15 -31.36 -4.34 -18.97
CA VAL A 15 -32.39 -3.44 -19.53
C VAL A 15 -33.60 -3.37 -18.61
N GLN A 16 -33.88 -4.43 -17.84
CA GLN A 16 -35.07 -4.51 -17.00
C GLN A 16 -34.96 -3.68 -15.71
N ASN A 17 -33.75 -3.43 -15.19
CA ASN A 17 -33.48 -2.79 -13.89
C ASN A 17 -34.28 -1.51 -13.62
N PHE A 18 -34.51 -0.69 -14.65
CA PHE A 18 -35.20 0.61 -14.53
C PHE A 18 -36.39 0.76 -15.48
N SER A 19 -36.76 -0.31 -16.21
CA SER A 19 -37.85 -0.27 -17.20
C SER A 19 -39.24 0.01 -16.59
N GLN A 20 -39.42 -0.36 -15.32
CA GLN A 20 -40.67 -0.21 -14.56
C GLN A 20 -40.55 0.78 -13.40
N PHE A 21 -39.49 1.59 -13.38
CA PHE A 21 -39.28 2.54 -12.29
C PHE A 21 -40.34 3.65 -12.32
N ASP A 22 -41.12 3.78 -11.24
CA ASP A 22 -42.16 4.79 -11.06
C ASP A 22 -41.80 5.78 -9.93
N THR A 23 -41.72 7.06 -10.29
CA THR A 23 -41.42 8.16 -9.37
C THR A 23 -42.57 8.47 -8.41
N GLU A 24 -43.83 8.23 -8.81
CA GLU A 24 -45.01 8.48 -7.97
C GLU A 24 -45.03 7.52 -6.77
N GLN A 25 -44.57 6.28 -6.99
CA GLN A 25 -44.45 5.29 -5.94
C GLN A 25 -43.33 5.63 -4.94
N ALA A 26 -42.27 6.33 -5.39
CA ALA A 26 -41.14 6.74 -4.55
C ALA A 26 -41.49 7.85 -3.53
N LEU A 27 -42.54 8.66 -3.77
CA LEU A 27 -43.00 9.66 -2.80
C LEU A 27 -43.64 9.03 -1.56
N HIS A 28 -44.26 7.85 -1.73
CA HIS A 28 -44.83 7.06 -0.64
C HIS A 28 -43.81 6.16 0.08
N THR A 29 -42.65 5.87 -0.52
CA THR A 29 -41.62 4.98 0.04
C THR A 29 -40.74 5.63 1.09
N SER A 30 -40.72 6.97 1.20
CA SER A 30 -40.07 7.69 2.33
C SER A 30 -40.58 7.23 3.71
N ARG A 31 -41.74 6.59 3.77
CA ARG A 31 -42.35 6.01 4.98
C ARG A 31 -41.84 4.61 5.35
N LYS A 32 -41.11 3.92 4.46
CA LYS A 32 -40.60 2.56 4.70
C LYS A 32 -39.09 2.61 4.75
N ARG A 33 -38.54 2.80 5.96
CA ARG A 33 -37.11 2.58 6.19
C ARG A 33 -36.77 1.15 5.74
N PRO A 34 -35.65 0.93 5.03
CA PRO A 34 -35.18 -0.42 4.73
C PRO A 34 -35.14 -1.26 6.01
N SER A 35 -35.59 -2.51 5.94
CA SER A 35 -35.51 -3.41 7.08
C SER A 35 -34.05 -3.61 7.48
N VAL A 36 -33.78 -3.61 8.78
CA VAL A 36 -32.45 -3.85 9.33
C VAL A 36 -32.18 -5.35 9.36
N TYR A 37 -31.00 -5.77 8.89
CA TYR A 37 -30.56 -7.16 9.03
C TYR A 37 -30.23 -7.44 10.50
N LEU A 38 -30.93 -8.41 11.10
CA LEU A 38 -30.67 -8.92 12.44
C LEU A 38 -30.11 -10.35 12.29
N PRO A 39 -28.80 -10.55 12.43
CA PRO A 39 -28.20 -11.88 12.40
C PRO A 39 -28.79 -12.75 13.52
N THR A 40 -29.26 -13.95 13.20
CA THR A 40 -29.78 -14.93 14.18
C THR A 40 -28.84 -16.09 14.44
N GLU A 41 -27.86 -16.28 13.57
CA GLU A 41 -26.90 -17.38 13.56
C GLU A 41 -25.49 -16.80 13.55
N ASP A 42 -24.59 -17.40 14.33
CA ASP A 42 -23.19 -17.03 14.34
C ASP A 42 -22.40 -17.91 13.37
N TYR A 43 -21.76 -17.29 12.39
CA TYR A 43 -20.87 -17.96 11.44
C TYR A 43 -19.42 -17.61 11.74
N SER A 44 -18.55 -18.61 11.84
CA SER A 44 -17.12 -18.39 12.02
C SER A 44 -16.49 -17.81 10.76
N SER A 45 -15.56 -16.86 10.94
CA SER A 45 -14.79 -16.31 9.83
C SER A 45 -13.70 -17.29 9.40
N GLU A 46 -13.59 -17.56 8.10
CA GLU A 46 -12.56 -18.44 7.54
C GLU A 46 -11.14 -17.86 7.73
N GLN A 47 -11.00 -16.55 7.62
CA GLN A 47 -9.71 -15.85 7.70
C GLN A 47 -9.77 -14.68 8.68
N HIS A 48 -8.66 -14.43 9.38
CA HIS A 48 -8.52 -13.36 10.35
C HIS A 48 -7.44 -12.38 9.89
N ILE A 49 -7.75 -11.08 9.96
CA ILE A 49 -6.77 -10.03 9.65
C ILE A 49 -5.84 -9.89 10.85
N ILE A 50 -4.57 -10.27 10.68
CA ILE A 50 -3.53 -10.18 11.71
C ILE A 50 -2.58 -9.05 11.34
N MET A 51 -2.29 -8.18 12.31
CA MET A 51 -1.29 -7.14 12.19
C MET A 51 0.09 -7.66 12.62
N ASP A 52 1.13 -7.31 11.87
CA ASP A 52 2.50 -7.56 12.33
C ASP A 52 2.79 -6.70 13.57
N LYS A 53 3.03 -7.36 14.69
CA LYS A 53 3.31 -6.73 15.99
C LYS A 53 4.71 -6.15 16.10
N ARG A 54 5.58 -6.37 15.12
CA ARG A 54 6.96 -5.86 15.15
C ARG A 54 6.97 -4.35 14.91
N LEU A 55 7.87 -3.68 15.61
CA LEU A 55 8.14 -2.27 15.37
C LEU A 55 8.77 -2.08 13.99
N VAL A 56 8.33 -1.05 13.26
CA VAL A 56 8.81 -0.74 11.90
C VAL A 56 10.33 -0.59 11.86
N LEU A 57 10.92 0.00 12.91
CA LEU A 57 12.37 0.12 13.03
C LEU A 57 13.07 -1.24 13.12
N LEU A 58 12.55 -2.15 13.95
CA LEU A 58 13.13 -3.48 14.10
C LEU A 58 13.02 -4.28 12.81
N LEU A 59 11.85 -4.22 12.15
CA LEU A 59 11.66 -4.80 10.82
C LEU A 59 12.72 -4.30 9.83
N TYR A 60 12.94 -2.98 9.77
CA TYR A 60 13.91 -2.38 8.87
C TYR A 60 15.33 -2.85 9.18
N LEU A 61 15.75 -2.83 10.45
CA LEU A 61 17.11 -3.23 10.83
C LEU A 61 17.37 -4.71 10.56
N THR A 62 16.43 -5.60 10.89
CA THR A 62 16.53 -7.03 10.56
C THR A 62 16.63 -7.25 9.06
N GLN A 63 15.81 -6.57 8.26
CA GLN A 63 15.85 -6.66 6.80
C GLN A 63 17.20 -6.18 6.22
N GLN A 64 17.76 -5.09 6.76
CA GLN A 64 19.08 -4.59 6.36
C GLN A 64 20.20 -5.55 6.74
N TRP A 65 20.08 -6.22 7.89
CA TRP A 65 21.03 -7.23 8.34
C TRP A 65 20.99 -8.47 7.46
N ASP A 66 19.80 -9.02 7.20
CA ASP A 66 19.62 -10.21 6.37
C ASP A 66 20.16 -9.98 4.96
N LYS A 67 19.88 -8.82 4.35
CA LYS A 67 20.45 -8.43 3.05
C LYS A 67 21.98 -8.44 3.02
N LYS A 68 22.65 -8.11 4.14
CA LYS A 68 24.12 -8.05 4.24
C LYS A 68 24.76 -9.39 4.60
N THR A 69 23.98 -10.37 5.07
CA THR A 69 24.48 -11.68 5.50
C THR A 69 24.08 -12.81 4.56
N LEU A 70 22.96 -12.69 3.83
CA LEU A 70 22.55 -13.63 2.79
C LEU A 70 23.59 -13.89 1.69
N PRO A 71 24.26 -12.85 1.11
CA PRO A 71 25.25 -13.10 0.06
C PRO A 71 26.47 -13.87 0.58
N ARG A 72 26.82 -13.75 1.86
CA ARG A 72 27.97 -14.49 2.44
C ARG A 72 27.74 -15.99 2.48
N LYS A 73 26.48 -16.45 2.55
CA LYS A 73 26.16 -17.89 2.64
C LYS A 73 26.10 -18.61 1.30
N TYR A 74 26.16 -17.89 0.17
CA TYR A 74 26.21 -18.48 -1.17
C TYR A 74 27.64 -18.57 -1.73
N ASP A 75 28.58 -17.79 -1.19
CA ASP A 75 29.99 -17.82 -1.62
C ASP A 75 30.82 -18.90 -0.89
N ASP A 76 30.40 -19.35 0.30
CA ASP A 76 31.09 -20.41 1.08
C ASP A 76 30.89 -21.84 0.51
N ALA A 77 30.26 -21.98 -0.67
CA ALA A 77 30.11 -23.25 -1.38
C ALA A 77 30.99 -23.37 -2.65
N SER A 78 31.87 -22.40 -2.93
CA SER A 78 32.72 -22.41 -4.12
C SER A 78 34.16 -22.04 -3.78
N GLU A 79 34.94 -23.02 -3.32
CA GLU A 79 36.40 -22.95 -3.39
C GLU A 79 36.86 -22.87 -4.85
N GLY A 80 37.75 -21.93 -5.17
CA GLY A 80 38.64 -22.04 -6.33
C GLY A 80 38.78 -20.83 -7.26
N VAL A 81 39.82 -20.02 -7.00
CA VAL A 81 40.78 -19.47 -7.99
C VAL A 81 40.31 -18.45 -9.07
N THR A 82 41.14 -17.40 -9.20
CA THR A 82 41.40 -16.48 -10.34
C THR A 82 40.55 -15.21 -10.57
N THR A 83 41.19 -14.08 -10.23
CA THR A 83 41.43 -12.86 -11.04
C THR A 83 40.36 -12.32 -12.00
N GLY A 84 39.98 -11.06 -11.75
CA GLY A 84 39.85 -10.02 -12.78
C GLY A 84 38.43 -9.66 -13.23
N THR A 85 37.98 -8.46 -12.81
CA THR A 85 37.18 -7.45 -13.56
C THR A 85 36.06 -7.97 -14.49
N THR A 86 34.79 -7.55 -14.43
CA THR A 86 34.28 -6.16 -14.60
C THR A 86 32.73 -6.20 -14.61
N THR A 87 32.07 -5.05 -14.33
CA THR A 87 30.76 -4.63 -14.91
C THR A 87 29.52 -5.28 -14.26
N THR A 88 28.50 -4.59 -13.70
CA THR A 88 27.85 -3.31 -14.03
C THR A 88 26.88 -2.91 -12.90
N ASN A 89 26.59 -1.61 -12.82
CA ASN A 89 25.38 -1.02 -12.23
C ASN A 89 25.23 -1.03 -10.70
N GLY A 90 26.17 -0.36 -10.02
CA GLY A 90 25.97 0.09 -8.64
C GLY A 90 25.20 1.41 -8.60
N VAL A 91 23.89 1.35 -8.35
CA VAL A 91 23.15 2.50 -7.81
C VAL A 91 23.70 2.75 -6.40
N VAL A 92 24.74 3.57 -6.31
CA VAL A 92 25.22 4.15 -5.07
C VAL A 92 24.29 5.31 -4.73
N ASN A 93 23.23 5.04 -3.97
CA ASN A 93 22.51 6.06 -3.23
C ASN A 93 22.85 5.88 -1.75
N CYS A 94 23.73 6.71 -1.17
CA CYS A 94 23.56 8.12 -0.77
C CYS A 94 23.36 8.21 0.75
N TYR A 95 24.37 7.79 1.53
CA TYR A 95 24.43 8.04 2.97
C TYR A 95 25.69 8.83 3.35
N LYS A 96 25.96 9.96 2.68
CA LYS A 96 26.97 10.93 3.15
C LYS A 96 26.59 12.36 2.77
N LYS A 97 25.56 12.89 3.45
CA LYS A 97 25.39 14.32 3.70
C LYS A 97 24.86 14.46 5.13
N HIS A 98 25.75 14.45 6.11
CA HIS A 98 25.38 14.96 7.43
C HIS A 98 25.23 16.49 7.29
N PRO A 99 24.15 17.12 7.80
CA PRO A 99 24.16 18.56 8.01
C PRO A 99 25.35 18.88 8.92
N ARG A 100 26.26 19.74 8.44
CA ARG A 100 27.33 20.29 9.26
C ARG A 100 26.68 21.09 10.38
N SER A 101 26.70 20.59 11.61
CA SER A 101 26.37 21.39 12.79
C SER A 101 27.47 22.45 12.93
N GLU A 102 27.17 23.70 12.59
CA GLU A 102 28.05 24.81 12.91
C GLU A 102 28.08 25.00 14.43
N VAL A 103 29.25 24.80 15.01
CA VAL A 103 29.57 25.18 16.38
C VAL A 103 29.64 26.71 16.38
N GLU A 104 28.58 27.36 16.85
CA GLU A 104 28.59 28.79 17.10
C GLU A 104 29.49 29.05 18.32
N LYS A 105 30.59 29.76 18.08
CA LYS A 105 31.57 30.16 19.08
C LYS A 105 30.96 31.20 19.99
N THR A 106 31.05 30.93 21.29
CA THR A 106 30.89 31.90 22.37
C THR A 106 31.68 33.19 22.11
N HIS A 107 30.99 34.33 22.13
CA HIS A 107 31.59 35.62 22.46
C HIS A 107 30.76 36.28 23.56
N PHE A 108 31.17 36.02 24.80
CA PHE A 108 30.91 36.93 25.92
C PHE A 108 31.91 38.08 25.80
N HIS A 109 31.42 39.31 25.68
CA HIS A 109 32.17 40.51 26.00
C HIS A 109 31.56 41.11 27.26
N GLY A 110 32.43 41.47 28.21
CA GLY A 110 32.06 42.04 29.51
C GLY A 110 31.61 43.49 29.45
#